data_AF-K2AHC8-F1
#
_entry.id   AF-K2AHC8-F1
#
_cell.length_a   1.000
_cell.length_b   1.000
_cell.length_c   1.000
_cell.angle_alpha   90.00
_cell.angle_beta   90.00
_cell.angle_gamma   90.00
#
_symmetry.space_group_name_H-M   'P 1'
#
loop_
_entity.id
_entity.type
_entity.pdbx_description
1 polymer ?
#
loop_
_entity_poly.entity_id
_entity_poly.type
_entity_poly.pdbx_seq_one_letter_code
_entity_poly.pdbx_strand_id
1 'polypeptide(L)'
;MHSISISLDGLEKSHNWLRQNDRSFKMAVNALRYGTRFTRMALEAITCVTQKNITELDEIKRLLISLGIKRWRIFDIFAKGRAQRNDLLRITSNQFKYIMDFILAVKKEGRISVDYGCDGFLGALENRARPGYMFCRAGINVASVLADG
;
A
#
# COMPACT_ATOMS: atom_id res chain seq x y z
N MET A 1 -12.22 14.09 11.27
CA MET A 1 -11.42 12.89 11.60
C MET A 1 -10.06 13.08 10.94
N HIS A 2 -8.96 12.99 11.67
CA HIS A 2 -7.60 13.17 11.12
C HIS A 2 -7.00 11.80 10.76
N SER A 3 -6.37 11.69 9.60
CA SER A 3 -5.71 10.47 9.14
C SER A 3 -4.33 10.77 8.57
N ILE A 4 -3.39 9.85 8.77
CA ILE A 4 -2.07 9.87 8.16
C ILE A 4 -1.85 8.50 7.49
N SER A 5 -1.42 8.56 6.24
CA SER A 5 -1.02 7.38 5.48
C SER A 5 0.48 7.51 5.17
N ILE A 6 1.27 6.54 5.61
CA ILE A 6 2.73 6.55 5.42
C ILE A 6 3.09 5.44 4.45
N SER A 7 3.80 5.78 3.39
CA SER A 7 4.28 4.77 2.45
C SER A 7 5.43 3.95 3.02
N LEU A 8 5.32 2.63 2.90
CA LEU A 8 6.36 1.65 3.20
C LEU A 8 6.38 0.60 2.08
N ASP A 9 7.08 0.90 1.00
CA ASP A 9 7.09 0.11 -0.24
C ASP A 9 8.11 -1.03 -0.27
N GLY A 10 8.38 -1.67 0.86
CA GLY A 10 9.42 -2.70 0.95
C GLY A 10 10.19 -2.69 2.25
N LEU A 11 11.12 -3.64 2.38
CA LEU A 11 12.23 -3.58 3.34
C LEU A 11 13.26 -2.54 2.91
N GLU A 12 14.32 -2.35 3.69
CA GLU A 12 15.24 -1.22 3.53
C GLU A 12 15.77 -1.03 2.12
N LYS A 13 16.29 -2.09 1.49
CA LYS A 13 16.86 -2.01 0.14
C LYS A 13 15.81 -1.70 -0.93
N SER A 14 14.68 -2.40 -0.94
CA SER A 14 13.62 -2.25 -1.95
C SER A 14 12.88 -0.92 -1.80
N HIS A 15 12.60 -0.50 -0.56
CA HIS A 15 11.98 0.78 -0.25
C HIS A 15 12.88 1.95 -0.67
N ASN A 16 14.15 1.95 -0.26
CA ASN A 16 15.10 3.02 -0.59
C ASN A 16 15.33 3.10 -2.11
N TRP A 17 15.39 1.95 -2.79
CA TRP A 17 15.46 1.90 -4.25
C TRP A 17 14.24 2.56 -4.90
N LEU A 18 13.02 2.24 -4.46
CA LEU A 18 11.81 2.83 -5.05
C LEU A 18 11.74 4.33 -4.79
N ARG A 19 12.11 4.77 -3.59
CA ARG A 19 12.07 6.16 -3.15
C ARG A 19 13.30 6.98 -3.54
N GLN A 20 14.30 6.36 -4.15
CA GLN A 20 15.57 6.98 -4.57
C GLN A 20 16.24 7.75 -3.41
N ASN A 21 16.23 7.16 -2.22
CA ASN A 21 16.79 7.76 -1.01
C ASN A 21 17.14 6.69 0.03
N ASP A 22 18.43 6.57 0.34
CA ASP A 22 19.00 5.57 1.27
C ASP A 22 18.56 5.74 2.74
N ARG A 23 17.91 6.85 3.08
CA ARG A 23 17.38 7.11 4.43
C ARG A 23 15.86 6.95 4.52
N SER A 24 15.17 6.77 3.38
CA SER A 24 13.70 6.80 3.30
C SER A 24 13.05 5.72 4.17
N PHE A 25 13.55 4.50 4.13
CA PHE A 25 13.00 3.39 4.92
C PHE A 25 13.05 3.68 6.42
N LYS A 26 14.22 4.11 6.92
CA LYS A 26 14.41 4.46 8.33
C LYS A 26 13.48 5.60 8.75
N MET A 27 13.32 6.61 7.90
CA MET A 27 12.40 7.72 8.13
C MET A 27 10.94 7.25 8.19
N ALA A 28 10.50 6.42 7.23
CA ALA A 28 9.14 5.87 7.18
C ALA A 28 8.82 4.99 8.40
N VAL A 29 9.74 4.10 8.78
CA VAL A 29 9.60 3.24 9.98
C VAL A 29 9.52 4.07 11.26
N ASN A 30 10.37 5.10 11.39
CA ASN A 30 10.33 6.01 12.53
C ASN A 30 9.01 6.80 12.59
N ALA A 31 8.53 7.29 11.45
CA ALA A 31 7.27 8.02 11.36
C ALA A 31 6.06 7.13 11.71
N LEU A 32 6.03 5.89 11.23
CA LEU A 32 5.03 4.88 11.62
C LEU A 32 5.07 4.61 13.13
N ARG A 33 6.26 4.35 13.68
CA ARG A 33 6.46 4.11 15.13
C ARG A 33 6.06 5.31 15.99
N TYR A 34 6.34 6.52 15.54
CA TYR A 34 5.94 7.72 16.27
C TYR A 34 4.43 7.95 16.16
N GLY A 35 3.86 7.71 14.98
CA GLY A 35 2.44 7.85 14.69
C GLY A 35 1.55 6.99 15.60
N THR A 36 2.00 5.79 16.00
CA THR A 36 1.21 4.90 16.88
C THR A 36 0.97 5.47 18.27
N ARG A 37 1.72 6.52 18.69
CA ARG A 37 1.49 7.23 19.94
C ARG A 37 0.23 8.10 19.91
N PHE A 38 -0.31 8.42 18.73
CA PHE A 38 -1.47 9.30 18.55
C PHE A 38 -2.75 8.49 18.32
N THR A 39 -3.36 7.99 19.39
CA THR A 39 -4.55 7.11 19.34
C THR A 39 -5.79 7.77 18.75
N ARG A 40 -5.87 9.11 18.74
CA ARG A 40 -7.00 9.89 18.20
C ARG A 40 -6.93 10.07 16.68
N MET A 41 -5.90 9.55 16.03
CA MET A 41 -5.65 9.72 14.60
C MET A 41 -5.63 8.36 13.88
N ALA A 42 -6.22 8.34 12.69
CA ALA A 42 -6.18 7.16 11.84
C ALA A 42 -4.80 7.04 11.16
N LEU A 43 -3.92 6.18 11.68
CA LEU A 43 -2.66 5.82 11.03
C LEU A 43 -2.80 4.57 10.14
N GLU A 44 -2.24 4.60 8.94
CA GLU A 44 -2.07 3.40 8.10
C GLU A 44 -0.71 3.38 7.40
N ALA A 45 -0.22 2.18 7.14
CA ALA A 45 0.88 1.97 6.20
C ALA A 45 0.32 1.70 4.81
N ILE A 46 1.03 2.13 3.78
CA ILE A 46 0.66 1.91 2.39
C ILE A 46 1.86 1.31 1.66
N THR A 47 1.67 0.19 0.96
CA THR A 47 2.72 -0.49 0.19
C THR A 47 2.33 -0.54 -1.27
N CYS A 48 3.18 0.05 -2.10
CA CYS A 48 3.11 -0.08 -3.53
C CYS A 48 3.95 -1.28 -4.00
N VAL A 49 3.31 -2.29 -4.58
CA VAL A 49 3.96 -3.55 -4.94
C VAL A 49 4.67 -3.45 -6.28
N THR A 50 5.89 -3.98 -6.33
CA THR A 50 6.80 -3.99 -7.47
C THR A 50 7.45 -5.37 -7.60
N GLN A 51 8.20 -5.60 -8.68
CA GLN A 51 8.98 -6.84 -8.85
C GLN A 51 9.99 -7.07 -7.71
N LYS A 52 10.47 -6.00 -7.08
CA LYS A 52 11.53 -6.07 -6.05
C LYS A 52 11.03 -6.33 -4.64
N ASN A 53 9.76 -6.04 -4.34
CA ASN A 53 9.23 -6.14 -2.97
C ASN A 53 8.10 -7.16 -2.82
N ILE A 54 7.62 -7.76 -3.92
CA ILE A 54 6.49 -8.70 -3.86
C ILE A 54 6.81 -9.94 -3.01
N THR A 55 8.06 -10.38 -3.01
CA THR A 55 8.54 -11.49 -2.17
C THR A 55 8.76 -11.09 -0.71
N GLU A 56 8.65 -9.80 -0.37
CA GLU A 56 8.87 -9.26 0.98
C GLU A 56 7.54 -8.99 1.73
N LEU A 57 6.38 -9.27 1.12
CA LEU A 57 5.08 -8.91 1.70
C LEU A 57 4.87 -9.50 3.11
N ASP A 58 5.33 -10.72 3.34
CA ASP A 58 5.18 -11.37 4.64
C ASP A 58 6.11 -10.77 5.71
N GLU A 59 7.35 -10.39 5.34
CA GLU A 59 8.26 -9.62 6.19
C GLU A 59 7.71 -8.23 6.53
N ILE A 60 7.14 -7.54 5.53
CA ILE A 60 6.53 -6.22 5.72
C ILE A 60 5.35 -6.34 6.70
N LYS A 61 4.49 -7.36 6.54
CA LYS A 61 3.40 -7.67 7.49
C LYS A 61 3.93 -7.81 8.92
N ARG A 62 4.96 -8.64 9.11
CA ARG A 62 5.57 -8.88 10.43
C ARG A 62 6.13 -7.59 11.04
N LEU A 63 6.82 -6.78 10.23
CA LEU A 63 7.33 -5.47 10.64
C LEU A 63 6.19 -4.53 11.07
N LEU A 64 5.15 -4.37 10.25
CA LEU A 64 4.01 -3.49 10.56
C LEU A 64 3.30 -3.89 11.86
N ILE A 65 3.06 -5.20 12.05
CA ILE A 65 2.49 -5.72 13.30
C ILE A 65 3.40 -5.41 14.49
N SER A 66 4.72 -5.60 14.35
CA SER A 66 5.69 -5.31 15.42
C SER A 66 5.75 -3.82 15.80
N LEU A 67 5.45 -2.93 14.85
CA LEU A 67 5.37 -1.49 15.08
C LEU A 67 4.04 -1.06 15.72
N GLY A 68 3.07 -1.96 15.84
CA GLY A 68 1.73 -1.67 16.36
C GLY A 68 0.75 -1.12 15.33
N ILE A 69 1.09 -1.18 14.03
CA ILE A 69 0.22 -0.70 12.95
C ILE A 69 -0.99 -1.62 12.79
N LYS A 70 -2.17 -1.03 12.68
CA LYS A 70 -3.45 -1.75 12.63
C LYS A 70 -4.08 -1.81 11.23
N ARG A 71 -3.74 -0.85 10.37
CA ARG A 71 -4.25 -0.75 9.00
C ARG A 71 -3.11 -0.71 8.00
N TRP A 72 -3.26 -1.49 6.96
CA TRP A 72 -2.31 -1.62 5.87
C TRP A 72 -3.05 -1.63 4.55
N ARG A 73 -2.62 -0.82 3.58
CA ARG A 73 -3.16 -0.83 2.23
C ARG A 73 -2.09 -1.30 1.26
N ILE A 74 -2.48 -2.20 0.36
CA ILE A 74 -1.61 -2.71 -0.71
C ILE A 74 -2.22 -2.35 -2.06
N PHE A 75 -1.40 -1.85 -2.98
CA PHE A 75 -1.80 -1.65 -4.38
C PHE A 75 -0.62 -1.90 -5.31
N ASP A 76 -0.92 -2.13 -6.58
CA ASP A 76 0.07 -2.21 -7.65
C ASP A 76 0.35 -0.83 -8.27
N ILE A 77 1.50 -0.66 -8.90
CA ILE A 77 1.84 0.61 -9.56
C ILE A 77 0.94 0.80 -10.78
N PHE A 78 0.15 1.86 -10.75
CA PHE A 78 -0.51 2.35 -11.94
C PHE A 78 0.52 2.85 -12.95
N ALA A 79 0.55 2.22 -14.13
CA ALA A 79 1.54 2.47 -15.18
C ALA A 79 1.32 3.81 -15.93
N LYS A 80 1.39 4.93 -15.20
CA LYS A 80 1.36 6.29 -15.73
C LYS A 80 2.60 7.08 -15.32
N GLY A 81 2.91 8.13 -16.08
CA GLY A 81 4.07 8.99 -15.83
C GLY A 81 5.39 8.21 -15.87
N ARG A 82 6.27 8.45 -14.90
CA ARG A 82 7.61 7.84 -14.81
C ARG A 82 7.57 6.30 -14.74
N ALA A 83 6.45 5.71 -14.35
CA ALA A 83 6.31 4.26 -14.23
C ALA A 83 6.08 3.53 -15.56
N GLN A 84 5.66 4.25 -16.62
CA GLN A 84 5.23 3.63 -17.88
C GLN A 84 6.33 2.80 -18.58
N ARG A 85 7.60 3.16 -18.39
CA ARG A 85 8.74 2.56 -19.11
C ARG A 85 9.61 1.63 -18.27
N ASN A 86 9.22 1.33 -17.03
CA ASN A 86 10.04 0.55 -16.11
C ASN A 86 9.34 -0.77 -15.74
N ASP A 87 9.76 -1.86 -16.37
CA ASP A 87 9.19 -3.19 -16.12
C ASP A 87 9.41 -3.68 -14.67
N LEU A 88 10.40 -3.15 -13.95
CA LEU A 88 10.59 -3.48 -12.52
C LEU A 88 9.45 -2.95 -11.64
N LEU A 89 8.70 -1.96 -12.12
CA LEU A 89 7.56 -1.38 -11.42
C LEU A 89 6.24 -2.08 -11.75
N ARG A 90 6.18 -2.81 -12.87
CA ARG A 90 4.95 -3.46 -13.33
C ARG A 90 4.89 -4.91 -12.84
N ILE A 91 3.78 -5.29 -12.22
CA ILE A 91 3.52 -6.69 -11.86
C ILE A 91 2.80 -7.43 -12.99
N THR A 92 2.98 -8.75 -13.05
CA THR A 92 2.26 -9.63 -13.98
C THR A 92 0.88 -10.02 -13.43
N SER A 93 -0.01 -10.55 -14.27
CA SER A 93 -1.32 -11.06 -13.83
C SER A 93 -1.23 -12.16 -12.77
N ASN A 94 -0.21 -13.03 -12.86
CA ASN A 94 0.03 -14.07 -11.86
C ASN A 94 0.43 -13.47 -10.51
N GLN A 95 1.25 -12.43 -10.54
CA GLN A 95 1.66 -11.69 -9.35
C GLN A 95 0.49 -10.90 -8.75
N PHE A 96 -0.37 -10.32 -9.58
CA PHE A 96 -1.61 -9.70 -9.13
C PHE A 96 -2.50 -10.70 -8.39
N LYS A 97 -2.72 -11.88 -8.96
CA LYS A 97 -3.45 -12.96 -8.28
C LYS A 97 -2.80 -13.33 -6.95
N TYR A 98 -1.47 -13.48 -6.92
CA TYR A 98 -0.73 -13.74 -5.69
C TYR A 98 -0.98 -12.67 -4.61
N ILE A 99 -0.96 -11.39 -4.98
CA ILE A 99 -1.25 -10.28 -4.05
C ILE A 99 -2.67 -10.41 -3.49
N MET A 100 -3.66 -10.75 -4.32
CA MET A 100 -5.03 -10.96 -3.86
C MET A 100 -5.14 -12.13 -2.88
N ASP A 101 -4.53 -13.27 -3.22
CA ASP A 101 -4.52 -14.45 -2.36
C ASP A 101 -3.83 -14.16 -1.02
N PHE A 102 -2.73 -13.40 -1.05
CA PHE A 102 -2.04 -12.90 0.15
C PHE A 102 -2.95 -12.02 1.01
N ILE A 103 -3.63 -11.04 0.42
CA ILE A 103 -4.55 -10.14 1.16
C ILE A 103 -5.66 -10.94 1.84
N LEU A 104 -6.27 -11.91 1.14
CA LEU A 104 -7.31 -12.76 1.72
C LEU A 104 -6.78 -13.62 2.87
N ALA A 105 -5.57 -14.18 2.73
CA ALA A 105 -4.94 -14.96 3.80
C ALA A 105 -4.67 -14.10 5.05
N VAL A 106 -4.10 -12.91 4.88
CA VAL A 106 -3.80 -11.99 5.99
C VAL A 106 -5.07 -11.45 6.65
N LYS A 107 -6.14 -11.18 5.88
CA LYS A 107 -7.45 -10.85 6.44
C LYS A 107 -7.98 -11.97 7.35
N LYS A 108 -7.82 -13.23 6.94
CA LYS A 108 -8.22 -14.40 7.73
C LYS A 108 -7.41 -14.53 9.02
N GLU A 109 -6.12 -14.16 9.02
CA GLU A 109 -5.30 -14.11 10.24
C GLU A 109 -5.82 -13.10 11.28
N GLY A 110 -6.44 -11.99 10.84
CA GLY A 110 -7.07 -10.99 11.72
C GLY A 110 -6.10 -10.16 12.57
N ARG A 111 -4.79 -10.30 12.38
CA ARG A 111 -3.75 -9.59 13.17
C ARG A 111 -3.53 -8.15 12.73
N ILE A 112 -3.82 -7.86 11.47
CA ILE A 112 -3.75 -6.53 10.84
C ILE A 112 -4.88 -6.42 9.83
N SER A 113 -5.54 -5.26 9.76
CA SER A 113 -6.51 -4.98 8.71
C SER A 113 -5.74 -4.63 7.45
N VAL A 114 -5.77 -5.53 6.46
CA VAL A 114 -5.19 -5.28 5.15
C VAL A 114 -6.28 -5.14 4.10
N ASP A 115 -6.17 -4.14 3.24
CA ASP A 115 -7.09 -3.90 2.12
C ASP A 115 -6.33 -3.65 0.82
N TYR A 116 -6.91 -4.13 -0.28
CA TYR A 116 -6.47 -3.73 -1.60
C TYR A 116 -6.91 -2.31 -1.94
N GLY A 117 -6.03 -1.53 -2.58
CA GLY A 117 -6.22 -0.13 -2.93
C GLY A 117 -7.14 0.15 -4.13
N CYS A 118 -6.92 1.32 -4.74
CA CYS A 118 -7.89 2.02 -5.59
C CYS A 118 -7.99 1.48 -7.04
N ASP A 119 -7.12 0.57 -7.46
CA ASP A 119 -6.94 0.31 -8.88
C ASP A 119 -7.78 -0.85 -9.40
N GLY A 120 -8.78 -0.52 -10.24
CA GLY A 120 -9.53 -1.47 -11.04
C GLY A 120 -10.67 -2.20 -10.34
N PHE A 121 -11.59 -2.75 -11.14
CA PHE A 121 -12.67 -3.63 -10.68
C PHE A 121 -12.13 -5.03 -10.41
N LEU A 122 -12.44 -5.59 -9.25
CA LEU A 122 -11.88 -6.88 -8.79
C LEU A 122 -12.79 -8.09 -9.06
N GLY A 123 -13.95 -7.90 -9.68
CA GLY A 123 -14.89 -8.98 -9.95
C GLY A 123 -15.36 -9.68 -8.67
N ALA A 124 -15.20 -11.00 -8.62
CA ALA A 124 -15.62 -11.84 -7.48
C ALA A 124 -14.82 -11.58 -6.17
N LEU A 125 -13.80 -10.73 -6.22
CA LEU A 125 -13.01 -10.33 -5.06
C LEU A 125 -13.46 -9.01 -4.43
N GLU A 126 -14.41 -8.29 -5.03
CA GLU A 126 -15.05 -7.13 -4.38
C GLU A 126 -15.71 -7.57 -3.06
N ASN A 127 -15.71 -6.69 -2.06
CA ASN A 127 -16.09 -6.98 -0.66
C ASN A 127 -15.25 -8.07 0.04
N ARG A 128 -14.27 -8.70 -0.61
CA ARG A 128 -13.38 -9.69 0.00
C ARG A 128 -11.95 -9.16 0.15
N ALA A 129 -11.37 -8.64 -0.93
CA ALA A 129 -10.02 -8.06 -0.93
C ALA A 129 -10.00 -6.60 -0.42
N ARG A 130 -11.13 -5.90 -0.50
CA ARG A 130 -11.37 -4.55 0.03
C ARG A 130 -12.85 -4.39 0.40
N PRO A 131 -13.21 -3.44 1.29
CA PRO A 131 -14.61 -3.13 1.54
C PRO A 131 -15.23 -2.37 0.35
N GLY A 132 -16.45 -2.74 -0.01
CA GLY A 132 -17.21 -2.08 -1.09
C GLY A 132 -16.78 -2.51 -2.48
N TYR A 133 -17.36 -1.82 -3.47
CA TYR A 133 -17.10 -2.00 -4.88
C TYR A 133 -16.19 -0.89 -5.42
N MET A 134 -15.48 -1.18 -6.51
CA MET A 134 -14.77 -0.15 -7.27
C MET A 134 -15.71 0.98 -7.67
N PHE A 135 -15.34 2.21 -7.33
CA PHE A 135 -15.99 3.41 -7.87
C PHE A 135 -15.00 4.54 -8.01
N CYS A 136 -14.64 4.90 -9.26
CA CYS A 136 -13.82 6.07 -9.52
C CYS A 136 -14.65 7.34 -9.29
N ARG A 137 -14.24 8.15 -8.33
CA ARG A 137 -14.91 9.41 -7.95
C ARG A 137 -14.37 10.63 -8.69
N ALA A 138 -13.26 10.46 -9.41
CA ALA A 138 -12.57 11.55 -10.09
C ALA A 138 -13.49 12.22 -11.12
N GLY A 139 -13.60 13.54 -11.06
CA GLY A 139 -14.43 14.34 -11.96
C GLY A 139 -15.93 14.29 -11.67
N ILE A 140 -16.39 13.50 -10.69
CA ILE A 140 -17.80 13.50 -10.24
C ILE A 140 -17.93 14.29 -8.94
N ASN A 141 -17.29 13.81 -7.87
CA ASN A 141 -17.31 14.45 -6.57
C ASN A 141 -15.93 14.53 -5.90
N VAL A 142 -14.87 14.23 -6.65
CA VAL A 142 -13.47 14.44 -6.27
C VAL A 142 -12.78 15.21 -7.38
N ALA A 143 -12.13 16.32 -7.00
CA ALA A 143 -11.26 17.12 -7.86
C ALA A 143 -9.84 17.15 -7.26
N SER A 144 -8.84 17.29 -8.12
CA SER A 144 -7.46 17.54 -7.72
C SER A 144 -7.06 18.93 -8.20
N VAL A 145 -6.51 19.74 -7.31
CA VAL A 145 -5.88 21.03 -7.63
C VAL A 145 -4.38 20.79 -7.64
N LEU A 146 -3.71 21.14 -8.73
CA LEU A 146 -2.28 20.93 -8.86
C LEU A 146 -1.51 22.04 -8.13
N ALA A 147 -0.19 21.93 -8.07
CA ALA A 147 0.64 22.93 -7.39
C ALA A 147 0.55 24.33 -8.04
N ASP A 148 0.11 24.39 -9.30
CA ASP A 148 -0.07 25.57 -10.14
C ASP A 148 -1.53 26.05 -10.26
N GLY A 149 -2.47 25.41 -9.56
CA GLY A 149 -3.91 25.72 -9.61
C GLY A 149 -4.72 24.73 -10.42
#